data_AF-A0A358C2M2-F1
#
_entry.id   AF-A0A358C2M2-F1
#
_cell.length_a   1.000
_cell.length_b   1.000
_cell.length_c   1.000
_cell.angle_alpha   90.00
_cell.angle_beta   90.00
_cell.angle_gamma   90.00
#
_symmetry.space_group_name_H-M   'P 1'
#
loop_
_entity.id
_entity.type
_entity.pdbx_description
1 polymer ?
#
loop_
_entity_poly.entity_id
_entity_poly.type
_entity_poly.pdbx_seq_one_letter_code
_entity_poly.pdbx_strand_id
1 'polypeptide(L)'
;MWGKQIIVPGVLCGFMLTILSVFLITQFEGQVGNVCERTTENPYGICYQMLPQGGWPYPYLIDSNGSSVIGQLGPEDQWDKKAFFINWLIYSAIMISAAATRNYYKKYYDKLQNTR
;
A
#
# COMPACT_ATOMS: atom_id res chain seq x y z
N MET A 1 33.42 5.78 -1.57
CA MET A 1 32.25 6.14 -2.43
C MET A 1 31.22 5.02 -2.62
N TRP A 2 31.54 3.74 -2.38
CA TRP A 2 30.66 2.59 -2.64
C TRP A 2 29.41 2.47 -1.74
N GLY A 3 29.46 2.96 -0.50
CA GLY A 3 28.32 2.85 0.42
C GLY A 3 27.07 3.67 0.05
N LYS A 4 27.16 4.62 -0.90
CA LYS A 4 25.98 5.34 -1.43
C LYS A 4 25.29 4.55 -2.54
N GLN A 5 26.02 3.69 -3.28
CA GLN A 5 25.50 2.96 -4.43
C GLN A 5 24.55 1.81 -4.07
N ILE A 6 24.52 1.34 -2.82
CA ILE A 6 23.65 0.22 -2.39
C ILE A 6 22.34 0.73 -1.75
N ILE A 7 22.36 1.88 -1.08
CA ILE A 7 21.15 2.46 -0.48
C ILE A 7 20.18 2.92 -1.56
N VAL A 8 20.69 3.56 -2.63
CA VAL A 8 19.85 4.13 -3.69
C VAL A 8 18.98 3.04 -4.38
N PRO A 9 19.52 1.89 -4.82
CA PRO A 9 18.71 0.79 -5.33
C PRO A 9 17.73 0.22 -4.32
N GLY A 10 18.12 0.09 -3.04
CA GLY A 10 17.24 -0.43 -1.99
C GLY A 10 16.02 0.48 -1.73
N VAL A 11 16.26 1.79 -1.67
CA VAL A 11 15.20 2.80 -1.51
C VAL A 11 14.28 2.81 -2.72
N LEU A 12 14.84 2.78 -3.94
CA LEU A 12 14.06 2.74 -5.18
C LEU A 12 13.19 1.48 -5.27
N CYS A 13 13.76 0.32 -4.94
CA CYS A 13 13.04 -0.95 -4.92
C CYS A 13 11.89 -0.91 -3.90
N GLY A 14 12.15 -0.44 -2.67
CA GLY A 14 11.12 -0.27 -1.65
C GLY A 14 10.00 0.68 -2.10
N PHE A 15 10.35 1.82 -2.70
CA PHE A 15 9.39 2.79 -3.21
C PHE A 15 8.52 2.22 -4.34
N MET A 16 9.12 1.52 -5.30
CA MET A 16 8.39 0.88 -6.40
C MET A 16 7.45 -0.22 -5.90
N LEU A 17 7.86 -0.99 -4.89
CA LEU A 17 7.00 -2.00 -4.25
C LEU A 17 5.84 -1.35 -3.48
N THR A 18 6.07 -0.21 -2.82
CA THR A 18 4.98 0.56 -2.19
C THR A 18 3.99 1.09 -3.23
N ILE A 19 4.45 1.63 -4.36
CA ILE A 19 3.56 2.05 -5.44
C ILE A 19 2.78 0.85 -5.99
N LEU A 20 3.45 -0.27 -6.27
CA LEU A 20 2.81 -1.47 -6.82
C LEU A 20 1.75 -2.05 -5.86
N SER A 21 2.04 -2.12 -4.57
CA SER A 21 1.09 -2.60 -3.57
C SER A 21 -0.14 -1.70 -3.46
N VAL A 22 0.03 -0.38 -3.55
CA VAL A 22 -1.09 0.57 -3.64
C VAL A 22 -1.96 0.28 -4.86
N PHE A 23 -1.36 0.12 -6.05
CA PHE A 23 -2.11 -0.24 -7.25
C PHE A 23 -2.88 -1.56 -7.06
N LEU A 24 -2.23 -2.60 -6.54
CA LEU A 24 -2.89 -3.90 -6.32
C LEU A 24 -4.06 -3.82 -5.34
N ILE A 25 -3.94 -3.05 -4.26
CA ILE A 25 -5.02 -2.88 -3.28
C ILE A 25 -6.21 -2.13 -3.89
N THR A 26 -5.95 -1.11 -4.73
CA THR A 26 -7.01 -0.35 -5.40
C THR A 26 -7.74 -1.12 -6.51
N GLN A 27 -7.24 -2.29 -6.92
CA GLN A 27 -7.87 -3.14 -7.94
C GLN A 27 -8.67 -4.30 -7.33
N PHE A 28 -8.72 -4.42 -6.00
CA PHE A 28 -9.50 -5.46 -5.35
C PHE A 28 -10.99 -5.10 -5.40
N GLU A 29 -11.72 -5.75 -6.29
CA GLU A 29 -13.17 -5.64 -6.38
C GLU A 29 -13.84 -6.60 -5.39
N GLY A 30 -14.84 -6.11 -4.67
CA GLY A 30 -15.67 -6.92 -3.81
C GLY A 30 -17.13 -6.53 -3.94
N GLN A 31 -18.02 -7.43 -3.53
CA GLN A 31 -19.45 -7.14 -3.51
C GLN A 31 -19.72 -6.17 -2.36
N VAL A 32 -19.98 -4.91 -2.70
CA VAL A 32 -20.27 -3.85 -1.73
C VAL A 32 -21.75 -3.53 -1.82
N GLY A 33 -22.41 -3.42 -0.66
CA GLY A 33 -23.75 -2.85 -0.58
C GLY A 33 -23.63 -1.33 -0.67
N ASN A 34 -24.23 -0.71 -1.68
CA ASN A 34 -24.09 0.72 -1.95
C ASN A 34 -25.48 1.38 -2.05
N VAL A 35 -25.52 2.70 -1.89
CA VAL A 35 -26.76 3.48 -2.02
C VAL A 35 -26.95 3.85 -3.49
N CYS A 36 -27.97 3.28 -4.11
CA CYS A 36 -28.38 3.58 -5.49
C CYS A 36 -29.60 4.51 -5.53
N GLU A 37 -29.86 5.03 -6.73
CA GLU A 37 -31.07 5.81 -7.00
C GLU A 37 -32.33 5.01 -6.62
N ARG A 38 -33.23 5.66 -5.88
CA ARG A 38 -34.51 5.05 -5.49
C ARG A 38 -35.44 5.06 -6.68
N THR A 39 -35.91 3.88 -7.06
CA THR A 39 -36.92 3.70 -8.11
C THR A 39 -38.16 3.05 -7.52
N THR A 40 -39.26 2.99 -8.29
CA THR A 40 -40.45 2.21 -7.90
C THR A 40 -40.14 0.72 -7.69
N GLU A 41 -39.10 0.20 -8.34
CA GLU A 41 -38.63 -1.19 -8.24
C GLU A 41 -37.59 -1.38 -7.13
N ASN A 42 -36.86 -0.32 -6.75
CA ASN A 42 -35.92 -0.29 -5.62
C ASN A 42 -36.28 0.85 -4.64
N PRO A 43 -37.37 0.70 -3.87
CA PRO A 43 -37.84 1.78 -2.97
C PRO A 43 -36.86 2.07 -1.83
N TYR A 44 -36.01 1.10 -1.48
CA TYR A 44 -35.02 1.23 -0.41
C TYR A 44 -33.70 1.86 -0.91
N GLY A 45 -33.46 1.88 -2.22
CA GLY A 45 -32.24 2.44 -2.82
C GLY A 45 -30.99 1.65 -2.45
N ILE A 46 -31.10 0.35 -2.18
CA ILE A 46 -29.97 -0.51 -1.85
C ILE A 46 -29.62 -1.32 -3.09
N CYS A 47 -28.34 -1.31 -3.48
CA CYS A 47 -27.84 -2.12 -4.58
C CYS A 47 -26.55 -2.82 -4.18
N TYR A 48 -26.26 -3.94 -4.82
CA TYR A 48 -24.99 -4.65 -4.67
C TYR A 48 -24.27 -4.62 -6.00
N GLN A 49 -23.05 -4.11 -6.01
CA GLN A 49 -22.21 -4.08 -7.20
C GLN A 49 -20.79 -4.54 -6.83
N MET A 50 -20.10 -5.13 -7.80
CA MET A 50 -18.66 -5.35 -7.70
C MET A 50 -17.98 -4.02 -7.94
N LEU A 51 -17.43 -3.44 -6.88
CA LEU A 51 -16.74 -2.15 -6.93
C LEU A 51 -15.36 -2.30 -6.31
N PRO A 52 -14.37 -1.49 -6.74
CA PRO A 52 -13.09 -1.40 -6.08
C PRO A 52 -13.30 -1.06 -4.60
N GLN A 53 -12.81 -1.92 -3.71
CA GLN A 53 -12.97 -1.72 -2.27
C GLN A 53 -12.08 -0.59 -1.74
N GLY A 54 -10.94 -0.33 -2.39
CA GLY A 54 -10.04 0.77 -2.06
C GLY A 54 -9.93 1.77 -3.21
N GLY A 55 -9.75 3.05 -2.89
CA GLY A 55 -9.67 4.10 -3.90
C GLY A 55 -8.42 4.97 -3.81
N TRP A 56 -8.19 5.76 -4.84
CA TRP A 56 -7.12 6.75 -4.90
C TRP A 56 -7.63 8.11 -4.37
N PRO A 57 -6.87 8.88 -3.58
CA PRO A 57 -5.47 8.70 -3.18
C PRO A 57 -5.24 7.91 -1.88
N TYR A 58 -6.29 7.30 -1.33
CA TYR A 58 -6.25 6.65 -0.02
C TYR A 58 -6.39 5.12 -0.13
N PRO A 59 -5.31 4.41 -0.48
CA PRO A 59 -5.38 2.98 -0.79
C PRO A 59 -5.78 2.09 0.38
N TYR A 60 -5.77 2.61 1.61
CA TYR A 60 -6.17 1.87 2.81
C TYR A 60 -7.54 2.30 3.35
N LEU A 61 -8.21 3.27 2.71
CA LEU A 61 -9.60 3.57 3.02
C LEU A 61 -10.47 2.62 2.19
N ILE A 62 -11.27 1.83 2.90
CA ILE A 62 -12.15 0.81 2.34
C ILE A 62 -13.60 1.26 2.47
N ASP A 63 -14.34 1.12 1.37
CA ASP A 63 -15.77 1.41 1.29
C ASP A 63 -16.56 0.65 2.38
N SER A 64 -17.35 1.38 3.16
CA SER A 64 -18.22 0.79 4.18
C SER A 64 -19.56 0.31 3.60
N ASN A 65 -19.86 -0.98 3.79
CA ASN A 65 -21.11 -1.58 3.33
C ASN A 65 -22.35 -0.80 3.81
N GLY A 66 -23.16 -0.36 2.86
CA GLY A 66 -24.49 0.24 3.06
C GLY A 66 -24.51 1.74 3.27
N SER A 67 -23.36 2.44 3.23
CA SER A 67 -23.32 3.89 3.47
C SER A 67 -22.63 4.71 2.40
N SER A 68 -21.75 4.09 1.60
CA SER A 68 -20.99 4.83 0.58
C SER A 68 -21.80 5.00 -0.70
N VAL A 69 -21.52 6.07 -1.42
CA VAL A 69 -22.02 6.37 -2.77
C VAL A 69 -20.95 5.91 -3.76
N ILE A 70 -21.36 5.26 -4.85
CA ILE A 70 -20.44 4.77 -5.89
C ILE A 70 -19.43 5.86 -6.31
N GLY A 71 -18.14 5.57 -6.15
CA GLY A 71 -17.05 6.43 -6.61
C GLY A 71 -16.70 7.62 -5.70
N GLN A 72 -17.29 7.72 -4.50
CA GLN A 72 -16.88 8.69 -3.48
C GLN A 72 -16.28 7.97 -2.29
N LEU A 73 -15.01 8.27 -2.00
CA LEU A 73 -14.38 7.94 -0.72
C LEU A 73 -14.61 9.10 0.25
N GLY A 74 -15.06 8.80 1.46
CA GLY A 74 -15.39 9.78 2.48
C GLY A 74 -14.94 9.41 3.90
N PRO A 75 -15.13 10.31 4.89
CA PRO A 75 -14.77 10.06 6.29
C PRO A 75 -15.48 8.86 6.94
N GLU A 76 -16.59 8.42 6.33
CA GLU A 76 -17.39 7.25 6.70
C GLU A 76 -16.70 5.92 6.39
N ASP A 77 -15.69 5.92 5.53
CA ASP A 77 -14.97 4.73 5.10
C ASP A 77 -14.08 4.13 6.18
N GLN A 78 -13.94 2.81 6.13
CA GLN A 78 -13.16 2.07 7.11
C GLN A 78 -11.69 2.07 6.75
N TRP A 79 -10.86 2.58 7.64
CA TRP A 79 -9.41 2.47 7.47
C TRP A 79 -8.92 1.04 7.76
N ASP A 80 -8.40 0.37 6.72
CA ASP A 80 -7.68 -0.90 6.86
C ASP A 80 -6.27 -0.68 7.41
N LYS A 81 -6.24 -0.52 8.73
CA LYS A 81 -5.00 -0.44 9.51
C LYS A 81 -4.12 -1.67 9.30
N LYS A 82 -4.71 -2.86 9.11
CA LYS A 82 -3.95 -4.11 9.00
C LYS A 82 -3.13 -4.12 7.72
N ALA A 83 -3.75 -3.82 6.57
CA ALA A 83 -3.04 -3.71 5.30
C ALA A 83 -1.95 -2.63 5.37
N PHE A 84 -2.25 -1.47 5.97
CA PHE A 84 -1.28 -0.40 6.18
C PHE A 84 -0.05 -0.86 6.99
N PHE A 85 -0.26 -1.50 8.15
CA PHE A 85 0.83 -1.95 9.01
C PHE A 85 1.68 -3.04 8.36
N ILE A 86 1.06 -3.99 7.64
CA ILE A 86 1.81 -5.02 6.91
C ILE A 86 2.72 -4.38 5.86
N ASN A 87 2.19 -3.44 5.08
CA ASN A 87 2.97 -2.79 4.03
C ASN A 87 4.12 -1.95 4.62
N TRP A 88 3.85 -1.25 5.74
CA TRP A 88 4.87 -0.52 6.48
C TRP A 88 5.99 -1.44 7.03
N LEU A 89 5.64 -2.61 7.56
CA LEU A 89 6.62 -3.60 8.05
C LEU A 89 7.50 -4.14 6.91
N ILE A 90 6.90 -4.48 5.76
CA ILE A 90 7.64 -4.95 4.58
C ILE A 90 8.61 -3.88 4.10
N TYR A 91 8.15 -2.64 3.94
CA TYR A 91 9.01 -1.51 3.57
C TYR A 91 10.17 -1.32 4.55
N SER A 92 9.87 -1.35 5.85
CA SER A 92 10.88 -1.21 6.91
C SER A 92 11.92 -2.34 6.87
N ALA A 93 11.49 -3.58 6.64
CA ALA A 93 12.40 -4.72 6.51
C ALA A 93 13.35 -4.58 5.31
N ILE A 94 12.86 -4.11 4.17
CA ILE A 94 13.68 -3.84 2.98
C ILE A 94 14.72 -2.76 3.30
N MET A 95 14.31 -1.67 3.95
CA MET A 95 15.22 -0.59 4.33
C MET A 95 16.30 -1.03 5.32
N ILE A 96 15.93 -1.82 6.34
CA ILE A 96 16.88 -2.37 7.31
C ILE A 96 17.86 -3.33 6.62
N SER A 97 17.38 -4.20 5.74
CA SER A 97 18.25 -5.15 5.02
C SER A 97 19.24 -4.44 4.08
N ALA A 98 18.81 -3.37 3.40
CA ALA A 98 19.69 -2.53 2.58
C ALA A 98 20.77 -1.84 3.43
N ALA A 99 20.38 -1.31 4.60
CA ALA A 99 21.33 -0.67 5.52
C ALA A 99 22.32 -1.67 6.13
N ALA A 100 21.85 -2.86 6.53
CA ALA A 100 22.69 -3.93 7.05
C ALA A 100 23.71 -4.41 6.01
N THR A 101 23.25 -4.64 4.77
CA THR A 101 24.09 -4.99 3.63
C THR A 101 25.18 -3.95 3.40
N ARG A 102 24.83 -2.65 3.40
CA ARG A 102 25.82 -1.57 3.30
C ARG A 102 26.86 -1.62 4.41
N ASN A 103 26.44 -1.79 5.66
CA ASN A 103 27.35 -1.82 6.80
C ASN A 103 28.30 -3.03 6.74
N TYR A 104 27.79 -4.19 6.31
CA TYR A 104 28.59 -5.39 6.08
C TYR A 104 29.65 -5.16 4.99
N TYR A 105 29.26 -4.64 3.83
CA TYR A 105 30.19 -4.34 2.74
C TYR A 105 31.23 -3.30 3.15
N LYS A 106 30.83 -2.25 3.87
CA LYS A 106 31.77 -1.24 4.38
C LYS A 106 32.84 -1.89 5.26
N LYS A 107 32.44 -2.71 6.24
CA LYS A 107 33.37 -3.41 7.13
C LYS A 107 34.30 -4.36 6.37
N TYR A 108 33.80 -5.04 5.34
CA TYR A 108 34.58 -5.93 4.49
C TYR A 108 35.67 -5.16 3.71
N TYR A 109 35.33 -4.05 3.07
CA TYR A 109 36.30 -3.22 2.34
C TYR A 109 37.33 -2.54 3.24
N ASP A 110 36.92 -2.03 4.40
CA ASP A 110 37.84 -1.42 5.38
C ASP A 110 38.90 -2.44 5.84
N LYS A 111 38.50 -3.72 6.03
CA LYS A 111 39.42 -4.81 6.35
C LYS A 111 40.40 -5.11 5.21
N LEU A 112 39.92 -5.14 3.96
CA LEU A 112 40.77 -5.37 2.78
C LEU A 112 41.81 -4.26 2.56
N GLN A 113 41.50 -3.01 2.91
CA GLN A 113 42.43 -1.89 2.79
C GLN A 113 43.52 -1.91 3.88
N ASN A 114 43.20 -2.34 5.11
CA ASN A 114 44.17 -2.46 6.20
C ASN A 114 45.09 -3.69 6.12
N THR A 115 44.85 -4.60 5.17
CA THR A 115 45.68 -5.80 4.97
C THR A 115 46.68 -5.62 3.80
N ARG A 116 46.72 -4.43 3.19
CA ARG A 116 47.58 -4.06 2.06
C ARG A 116 48.57 -3.00 2.49
#